data_AF-A0A109QYA7-F1
#
_entry.id   AF-A0A109QYA7-F1
#
_cell.length_a   1.000
_cell.length_b   1.000
_cell.length_c   1.000
_cell.angle_alpha   90.00
_cell.angle_beta   90.00
_cell.angle_gamma   90.00
#
_symmetry.space_group_name_H-M   'P 1'
#
loop_
_entity.id
_entity.type
_entity.pdbx_description
1 polymer ?
#
loop_
_entity_poly.entity_id
_entity_poly.type
_entity_poly.pdbx_seq_one_letter_code
_entity_poly.pdbx_strand_id
1 'polypeptide(L)'
;MSGALAPASGGRFSTALSGLRSAQKPGAGVPAYTRWVNRRLARFAAAAAYTLGWSANVVTAVSAVLSFAALGLMLFAPQSATLGIAVAALLAAGYVLDSADGQVARLSRSSGPAGEWLDHVVDAIRTPAIHLAVLIGLSAVPGLGTWPLAVAVGYCLLSSGQFMSQILSEQLSGAAKPVSESAGIRQSLVLIPTDMGTLCWVFLLWGVPEVFVWVYTGMFLLNAVHAAVSMRRKYRRLQVLQPASKHRL
;
A
#
# COMPACT_ATOMS: atom_id res chain seq x y z
N MET A 1 19.80 -45.48 15.31
CA MET A 1 18.97 -44.74 14.34
C MET A 1 18.47 -43.49 15.04
N SER A 2 19.18 -42.36 14.90
CA SER A 2 18.87 -41.12 15.62
C SER A 2 17.87 -40.30 14.80
N GLY A 3 16.60 -40.34 15.19
CA GLY A 3 15.55 -39.52 14.59
C GLY A 3 15.73 -38.07 15.03
N ALA A 4 16.23 -37.22 14.12
CA ALA A 4 16.20 -35.79 14.31
C ALA A 4 14.73 -35.33 14.33
N LEU A 5 14.22 -35.00 15.51
CA LEU A 5 12.92 -34.36 15.68
C LEU A 5 12.91 -33.08 14.84
N ALA A 6 12.03 -33.03 13.83
CA ALA A 6 11.76 -31.81 13.10
C ALA A 6 11.44 -30.70 14.12
N PRO A 7 12.05 -29.51 14.03
CA PRO A 7 11.83 -28.47 15.01
C PRO A 7 10.34 -28.15 15.09
N ALA A 8 9.79 -28.19 16.31
CA ALA A 8 8.40 -27.86 16.57
C ALA A 8 8.04 -26.55 15.86
N SER A 9 6.85 -26.47 15.26
CA SER A 9 6.39 -25.31 14.47
C SER A 9 6.60 -23.98 15.20
N GLY A 10 6.48 -23.96 16.53
CA GLY A 10 6.78 -22.79 17.37
C GLY A 10 8.24 -22.32 17.33
N GLY A 11 9.22 -23.22 17.21
CA GLY A 11 10.63 -22.88 17.07
C GLY A 11 10.99 -22.32 15.69
N ARG A 12 10.28 -22.76 14.64
CA ARG A 12 10.44 -22.22 13.28
C ARG A 12 9.88 -20.80 13.17
N PHE A 13 8.75 -20.52 13.82
CA PHE A 13 8.14 -19.19 13.84
C PHE A 13 8.99 -18.17 14.59
N SER A 14 9.47 -18.50 15.79
CA SER A 14 10.31 -17.59 16.58
C SER A 14 11.62 -17.25 15.85
N THR A 15 12.22 -18.23 15.19
CA THR A 15 13.43 -18.05 14.36
C THR A 15 13.16 -17.13 13.17
N ALA A 16 12.07 -17.36 12.43
CA ALA A 16 11.66 -16.50 11.32
C ALA A 16 11.38 -15.06 11.80
N LEU A 17 10.66 -14.90 12.91
CA LEU A 17 10.32 -13.60 13.50
C LEU A 17 11.56 -12.80 13.94
N SER A 18 12.59 -13.50 14.44
CA SER A 18 13.89 -12.92 14.80
C SER A 18 14.65 -12.46 13.55
N GLY A 19 14.74 -13.32 12.53
CA GLY A 19 15.40 -12.99 11.25
C GLY A 19 14.76 -11.80 10.52
N LEU A 20 13.44 -11.59 10.69
CA LEU A 20 12.77 -10.42 10.11
C LEU A 20 13.11 -9.09 10.79
N ARG A 21 13.57 -9.08 12.05
CA ARG A 21 13.98 -7.83 12.72
C ARG A 21 15.19 -7.20 12.04
N SER A 22 16.12 -7.99 11.52
CA SER A 22 17.30 -7.51 10.80
C SER A 22 17.05 -7.19 9.32
N ALA A 23 15.94 -7.66 8.74
CA ALA A 23 15.64 -7.53 7.30
C ALA A 23 14.62 -6.41 6.95
N GLN A 24 14.22 -5.57 7.90
CA GLN A 24 13.26 -4.49 7.65
C GLN A 24 13.92 -3.28 6.97
N LYS A 25 13.24 -2.71 5.96
CA LYS A 25 13.64 -1.43 5.37
C LYS A 25 13.58 -0.31 6.43
N PRO A 26 14.50 0.68 6.40
CA PRO A 26 14.45 1.84 7.28
C PRO A 26 13.07 2.51 7.30
N GLY A 27 12.70 3.08 8.45
CA GLY A 27 11.40 3.75 8.66
C GLY A 27 11.33 5.18 8.13
N ALA A 28 12.41 5.69 7.53
CA ALA A 28 12.46 7.07 7.09
C ALA A 28 11.54 7.31 5.87
N GLY A 29 10.72 8.35 5.92
CA GLY A 29 9.79 8.73 4.84
C GLY A 29 8.50 7.91 4.79
N VAL A 30 8.25 7.07 5.81
CA VAL A 30 7.07 6.19 5.89
C VAL A 30 6.02 6.85 6.78
N PRO A 31 4.73 6.85 6.40
CA PRO A 31 3.69 7.41 7.25
C PRO A 31 3.53 6.62 8.57
N ALA A 32 3.01 7.29 9.59
CA ALA A 32 2.96 6.80 10.97
C ALA A 32 2.24 5.45 11.11
N TYR A 33 1.06 5.29 10.49
CA TYR A 33 0.31 4.03 10.57
C TYR A 33 1.11 2.88 9.97
N THR A 34 1.62 3.04 8.74
CA THR A 34 2.45 2.04 8.08
C THR A 34 3.68 1.70 8.92
N ARG A 35 4.34 2.73 9.44
CA ARG A 35 5.59 2.59 10.19
C ARG A 35 5.43 1.80 11.49
N TRP A 36 4.39 2.12 12.28
CA TRP A 36 4.26 1.61 13.65
C TRP A 36 3.25 0.47 13.79
N VAL A 37 2.20 0.46 12.97
CA VAL A 37 1.14 -0.56 13.03
C VAL A 37 1.34 -1.58 11.92
N ASN A 38 1.26 -1.15 10.65
CA ASN A 38 1.24 -2.08 9.52
C ASN A 38 2.49 -2.96 9.46
N ARG A 39 3.69 -2.37 9.52
CA ARG A 39 4.96 -3.11 9.49
C ARG A 39 5.10 -4.10 10.64
N ARG A 40 4.54 -3.79 11.81
CA ARG A 40 4.55 -4.70 12.95
C ARG A 40 3.66 -5.91 12.69
N LEU A 41 2.44 -5.70 12.20
CA LEU A 41 1.51 -6.76 11.84
C LEU A 41 2.03 -7.59 10.67
N ALA A 42 2.53 -6.95 9.61
CA ALA A 42 3.10 -7.58 8.44
C ALA A 42 4.29 -8.48 8.77
N ARG A 43 5.07 -8.14 9.81
CA ARG A 43 6.17 -8.99 10.28
C ARG A 43 5.67 -10.30 10.89
N PHE A 44 4.58 -10.27 11.66
CA PHE A 44 3.97 -11.49 12.19
C PHE A 44 3.35 -12.32 11.06
N ALA A 45 2.65 -11.67 10.13
CA ALA A 45 2.08 -12.32 8.95
C ALA A 45 3.16 -12.98 8.08
N ALA A 46 4.28 -12.29 7.83
CA ALA A 46 5.41 -12.82 7.08
C ALA A 46 6.06 -14.03 7.77
N ALA A 47 6.24 -13.97 9.10
CA ALA A 47 6.76 -15.12 9.85
C ALA A 47 5.81 -16.32 9.74
N ALA A 48 4.49 -16.10 9.85
CA ALA A 48 3.49 -17.15 9.70
C ALA A 48 3.51 -17.76 8.29
N ALA A 49 3.42 -16.92 7.25
CA ALA A 49 3.46 -17.35 5.85
C ALA A 49 4.73 -18.15 5.53
N TYR A 50 5.89 -17.67 6.00
CA TYR A 50 7.16 -18.37 5.84
C TYR A 50 7.15 -19.75 6.52
N THR A 51 6.62 -19.85 7.74
CA THR A 51 6.52 -21.15 8.43
C THR A 51 5.54 -22.12 7.78
N LEU A 52 4.51 -21.61 7.12
CA LEU A 52 3.55 -22.38 6.33
C LEU A 52 4.10 -22.75 4.94
N GLY A 53 5.32 -22.33 4.60
CA GLY A 53 5.95 -22.62 3.31
C GLY A 53 5.38 -21.81 2.14
N TRP A 54 4.68 -20.71 2.41
CA TRP A 54 4.13 -19.86 1.35
C TRP A 54 5.25 -19.06 0.66
N SER A 55 5.17 -18.96 -0.66
CA SER A 55 6.02 -18.06 -1.44
C SER A 55 5.51 -16.62 -1.34
N ALA A 56 6.38 -15.64 -1.64
CA ALA A 56 5.99 -14.23 -1.67
C ALA A 56 4.81 -13.99 -2.64
N ASN A 57 4.84 -14.60 -3.83
CA ASN A 57 3.76 -14.47 -4.82
C ASN A 57 2.41 -15.00 -4.30
N VAL A 58 2.41 -16.06 -3.48
CA VAL A 58 1.18 -16.55 -2.83
C VAL A 58 0.65 -15.50 -1.85
N VAL A 59 1.53 -14.88 -1.06
CA VAL A 59 1.15 -13.80 -0.14
C VAL A 59 0.57 -12.61 -0.90
N THR A 60 1.19 -12.18 -2.00
CA THR A 60 0.68 -11.13 -2.90
C THR A 60 -0.69 -11.49 -3.47
N ALA A 61 -0.88 -12.75 -3.92
CA ALA A 61 -2.16 -13.21 -4.44
C ALA A 61 -3.27 -13.20 -3.37
N VAL A 62 -3.00 -13.67 -2.15
CA VAL A 62 -3.96 -13.62 -1.04
C VAL A 62 -4.30 -12.17 -0.67
N SER A 63 -3.29 -11.28 -0.62
CA SER A 63 -3.51 -9.85 -0.44
C SER A 63 -4.47 -9.26 -1.47
N ALA A 64 -4.26 -9.59 -2.75
CA ALA A 64 -5.13 -9.18 -3.85
C ALA A 64 -6.55 -9.72 -3.66
N VAL A 65 -6.71 -11.01 -3.37
CA VAL A 65 -8.03 -11.64 -3.15
C VAL A 65 -8.80 -10.94 -2.02
N LEU A 66 -8.17 -10.65 -0.88
CA LEU A 66 -8.83 -9.92 0.20
C LEU A 66 -9.27 -8.53 -0.23
N SER A 67 -8.41 -7.82 -0.97
CA SER A 67 -8.70 -6.48 -1.46
C SER A 67 -9.87 -6.49 -2.45
N PHE A 68 -9.83 -7.34 -3.46
CA PHE A 68 -10.90 -7.45 -4.47
C PHE A 68 -12.20 -8.03 -3.90
N ALA A 69 -12.13 -8.89 -2.88
CA ALA A 69 -13.33 -9.31 -2.14
C ALA A 69 -13.99 -8.13 -1.44
N ALA A 70 -13.22 -7.23 -0.81
CA ALA A 70 -13.75 -6.00 -0.22
C ALA A 70 -14.44 -5.12 -1.28
N LEU A 71 -13.82 -4.96 -2.45
CA LEU A 71 -14.42 -4.20 -3.55
C LEU A 71 -15.70 -4.87 -4.08
N GLY A 72 -15.70 -6.19 -4.24
CA GLY A 72 -16.89 -6.95 -4.61
C GLY A 72 -18.03 -6.76 -3.61
N LEU A 73 -17.74 -6.80 -2.32
CA LEU A 73 -18.73 -6.51 -1.28
C LEU A 73 -19.31 -5.09 -1.42
N MET A 74 -18.47 -4.09 -1.71
CA MET A 74 -18.97 -2.72 -1.94
C MET A 74 -19.89 -2.61 -3.16
N LEU A 75 -19.62 -3.38 -4.21
CA LEU A 75 -20.38 -3.32 -5.46
C LEU A 75 -21.72 -4.06 -5.38
N PHE A 76 -21.77 -5.16 -4.63
CA PHE A 76 -22.91 -6.09 -4.67
C PHE A 76 -23.71 -6.15 -3.37
N ALA A 77 -23.15 -5.73 -2.23
CA ALA A 77 -23.88 -5.73 -0.97
C ALA A 77 -24.57 -4.39 -0.70
N PRO A 78 -25.73 -4.39 -0.02
CA PRO A 78 -26.38 -3.15 0.41
C PRO A 78 -25.48 -2.34 1.34
N GLN A 79 -25.45 -1.03 1.11
CA GLN A 79 -24.68 -0.12 1.94
C GLN A 79 -25.15 -0.14 3.40
N SER A 80 -24.20 -0.35 4.31
CA SER A 80 -24.45 -0.41 5.76
C SER A 80 -23.16 -0.19 6.55
N ALA A 81 -23.29 0.10 7.85
CA ALA A 81 -22.14 0.20 8.75
C ALA A 81 -21.37 -1.13 8.86
N THR A 82 -22.09 -2.26 8.92
CA THR A 82 -21.49 -3.60 8.95
C THR A 82 -20.67 -3.88 7.69
N LEU A 83 -21.17 -3.49 6.52
CA LEU A 83 -20.41 -3.56 5.27
C LEU A 83 -19.12 -2.73 5.36
N GLY A 84 -19.21 -1.50 5.87
CA GLY A 84 -18.04 -0.64 6.08
C GLY A 84 -16.96 -1.27 6.95
N ILE A 85 -17.35 -1.92 8.06
CA ILE A 85 -16.44 -2.65 8.94
C ILE A 85 -15.77 -3.80 8.20
N ALA A 86 -16.54 -4.61 7.45
CA ALA A 86 -16.00 -5.73 6.69
C ALA A 86 -15.02 -5.26 5.61
N VAL A 87 -15.37 -4.21 4.85
CA VAL A 87 -14.52 -3.62 3.82
C VAL A 87 -13.22 -3.07 4.42
N ALA A 88 -13.32 -2.29 5.50
CA ALA A 88 -12.14 -1.74 6.18
C ALA A 88 -11.20 -2.85 6.68
N ALA A 89 -11.75 -3.90 7.30
CA ALA A 89 -10.97 -5.02 7.80
C ALA A 89 -10.30 -5.82 6.68
N LEU A 90 -11.01 -6.11 5.58
CA LEU A 90 -10.47 -6.85 4.44
C LEU A 90 -9.37 -6.06 3.71
N LEU A 91 -9.59 -4.76 3.47
CA LEU A 91 -8.58 -3.90 2.86
C LEU A 91 -7.34 -3.76 3.76
N ALA A 92 -7.53 -3.57 5.07
CA ALA A 92 -6.43 -3.48 6.03
C ALA A 92 -5.65 -4.82 6.12
N ALA A 93 -6.35 -5.96 6.10
CA ALA A 93 -5.70 -7.28 6.09
C ALA A 93 -4.93 -7.52 4.78
N GLY A 94 -5.51 -7.15 3.64
CA GLY A 94 -4.82 -7.13 2.34
C GLY A 94 -3.54 -6.31 2.42
N TYR A 95 -3.61 -5.07 2.92
CA TYR A 95 -2.45 -4.19 3.05
C TYR A 95 -1.36 -4.71 4.00
N VAL A 96 -1.74 -5.45 5.05
CA VAL A 96 -0.77 -6.13 5.93
C VAL A 96 -0.03 -7.23 5.18
N LEU A 97 -0.74 -8.05 4.38
CA LEU A 97 -0.16 -9.14 3.59
C LEU A 97 0.71 -8.61 2.44
N ASP A 98 0.27 -7.55 1.79
CA ASP A 98 1.04 -6.79 0.81
C ASP A 98 2.40 -6.36 1.38
N SER A 99 2.40 -5.75 2.57
CA SER A 99 3.67 -5.42 3.25
C SER A 99 4.46 -6.64 3.77
N ALA A 100 3.85 -7.81 3.82
CA ALA A 100 4.46 -9.06 4.27
C ALA A 100 5.16 -9.82 3.12
N ASP A 101 4.70 -9.70 1.88
CA ASP A 101 5.25 -10.47 0.75
C ASP A 101 6.75 -10.18 0.53
N GLY A 102 7.16 -8.92 0.60
CA GLY A 102 8.54 -8.51 0.43
C GLY A 102 9.37 -8.93 1.63
N GLN A 103 8.76 -9.07 2.82
CA GLN A 103 9.43 -9.62 3.99
C GLN A 103 9.68 -11.13 3.82
N VAL A 104 8.69 -11.86 3.30
CA VAL A 104 8.84 -13.28 2.93
C VAL A 104 9.90 -13.44 1.85
N ALA A 105 9.88 -12.62 0.78
CA ALA A 105 10.87 -12.68 -0.30
C ALA A 105 12.31 -12.45 0.18
N ARG A 106 12.50 -11.52 1.14
CA ARG A 106 13.82 -11.27 1.74
C ARG A 106 14.27 -12.41 2.64
N LEU A 107 13.37 -12.94 3.48
CA LEU A 107 13.67 -14.04 4.38
C LEU A 107 13.97 -15.34 3.63
N SER A 108 13.20 -15.63 2.58
CA SER A 108 13.37 -16.80 1.69
C SER A 108 14.49 -16.64 0.66
N ARG A 109 15.15 -15.47 0.59
CA ARG A 109 16.14 -15.12 -0.46
C ARG A 109 15.62 -15.35 -1.88
N SER A 110 14.33 -15.13 -2.10
CA SER A 110 13.62 -15.36 -3.35
C SER A 110 13.18 -14.06 -4.04
N SER A 111 13.81 -12.93 -3.71
CA SER A 111 13.52 -11.64 -4.32
C SER A 111 14.01 -11.62 -5.78
N GLY A 112 13.21 -11.10 -6.71
CA GLY A 112 13.59 -11.01 -8.11
C GLY A 112 12.60 -10.22 -8.98
N PRO A 113 12.96 -9.94 -10.24
CA PRO A 113 12.21 -9.03 -11.10
C PRO A 113 10.76 -9.46 -11.38
N ALA A 114 10.49 -10.76 -11.50
CA ALA A 114 9.14 -11.26 -11.74
C ALA A 114 8.19 -11.02 -10.55
N GLY A 115 8.71 -11.14 -9.32
CA GLY A 115 7.93 -10.86 -8.11
C GLY A 115 7.66 -9.37 -7.95
N GLU A 116 8.67 -8.53 -8.20
CA GLU A 116 8.53 -7.07 -8.21
C GLU A 116 7.53 -6.59 -9.27
N TRP A 117 7.57 -7.16 -10.48
CA TRP A 117 6.59 -6.88 -11.52
C TRP A 117 5.17 -7.28 -11.09
N LEU A 118 5.00 -8.47 -10.51
CA LEU A 118 3.68 -8.94 -10.06
C LEU A 118 3.09 -8.01 -9.00
N ASP A 119 3.88 -7.64 -7.99
CA ASP A 119 3.52 -6.71 -6.92
C ASP A 119 3.03 -5.37 -7.51
N HIS A 120 3.85 -4.77 -8.39
CA HIS A 120 3.50 -3.50 -9.03
C HIS A 120 2.26 -3.56 -9.94
N VAL A 121 2.06 -4.65 -10.67
CA VAL A 121 0.86 -4.80 -11.51
C VAL A 121 -0.39 -4.94 -10.65
N VAL A 122 -0.33 -5.73 -9.58
CA VAL A 122 -1.45 -5.88 -8.64
C VAL A 122 -1.78 -4.52 -8.01
N ASP A 123 -0.79 -3.76 -7.57
CA ASP A 123 -0.98 -2.42 -7.00
C ASP A 123 -1.55 -1.41 -8.01
N ALA A 124 -1.06 -1.44 -9.25
CA ALA A 124 -1.53 -0.58 -10.33
C ALA A 124 -3.01 -0.79 -10.65
N ILE A 125 -3.54 -2.01 -10.43
CA ILE A 125 -4.96 -2.33 -10.63
C ILE A 125 -5.74 -2.02 -9.36
N ARG A 126 -5.26 -2.47 -8.19
CA ARG A 126 -5.95 -2.35 -6.90
C ARG A 126 -6.22 -0.89 -6.54
N THR A 127 -5.22 -0.02 -6.71
CA THR A 127 -5.28 1.38 -6.30
C THR A 127 -6.42 2.16 -6.96
N PRO A 128 -6.54 2.21 -8.30
CA PRO A 128 -7.69 2.85 -8.94
C PRO A 128 -9.00 2.11 -8.67
N ALA A 129 -8.99 0.78 -8.57
CA ALA A 129 -10.20 -0.01 -8.33
C ALA A 129 -10.90 0.35 -7.01
N ILE A 130 -10.15 0.68 -5.94
CA ILE A 130 -10.72 1.17 -4.68
C ILE A 130 -11.55 2.44 -4.92
N HIS A 131 -11.02 3.41 -5.66
CA HIS A 131 -11.70 4.68 -5.92
C HIS A 131 -12.89 4.52 -6.88
N LEU A 132 -12.80 3.59 -7.83
CA LEU A 132 -13.93 3.23 -8.70
C LEU A 132 -15.06 2.54 -7.92
N ALA A 133 -14.73 1.68 -6.96
CA ALA A 133 -15.73 1.07 -6.07
C ALA A 133 -16.42 2.13 -5.19
N VAL A 134 -15.67 3.11 -4.69
CA VAL A 134 -16.23 4.28 -3.98
C VAL A 134 -17.18 5.05 -4.89
N LEU A 135 -16.78 5.33 -6.14
CA LEU A 135 -17.61 6.03 -7.12
C LEU A 135 -18.93 5.29 -7.35
N ILE A 136 -18.88 3.99 -7.63
CA ILE A 136 -20.07 3.19 -7.91
C ILE A 136 -20.96 3.13 -6.64
N GLY A 137 -20.38 2.85 -5.48
CA GLY A 137 -21.13 2.79 -4.23
C GLY A 137 -21.81 4.11 -3.87
N LEU A 138 -21.13 5.24 -4.02
CA LEU A 138 -21.71 6.56 -3.77
C LEU A 138 -22.77 6.95 -4.81
N SER A 139 -22.67 6.46 -6.05
CA SER A 139 -23.68 6.73 -7.09
C SER A 139 -25.04 6.12 -6.77
N ALA A 140 -25.07 5.09 -5.92
CA ALA A 140 -26.30 4.45 -5.44
C ALA A 140 -26.93 5.18 -4.23
N VAL A 141 -26.27 6.21 -3.67
CA VAL A 141 -26.79 6.96 -2.51
C VAL A 141 -27.71 8.09 -2.97
N PRO A 142 -29.01 8.06 -2.62
CA PRO A 142 -29.95 9.11 -3.01
C PRO A 142 -29.57 10.48 -2.42
N GLY A 143 -29.70 11.54 -3.20
CA GLY A 143 -29.54 12.93 -2.74
C GLY A 143 -28.09 13.43 -2.58
N LEU A 144 -27.08 12.57 -2.79
CA LEU A 144 -25.67 12.92 -2.59
C LEU A 144 -25.11 13.90 -3.66
N GLY A 145 -25.77 13.97 -4.82
CA GLY A 145 -25.32 14.77 -5.97
C GLY A 145 -24.10 14.17 -6.69
N THR A 146 -23.57 14.91 -7.67
CA THR A 146 -22.48 14.42 -8.54
C THR A 146 -21.08 14.80 -8.05
N TRP A 147 -20.95 15.80 -7.18
CA TRP A 147 -19.65 16.28 -6.72
C TRP A 147 -18.80 15.22 -5.98
N PRO A 148 -19.36 14.29 -5.17
CA PRO A 148 -18.55 13.25 -4.52
C PRO A 148 -18.01 12.24 -5.53
N LEU A 149 -18.77 11.99 -6.61
CA LEU A 149 -18.35 11.13 -7.70
C LEU A 149 -17.18 11.76 -8.46
N ALA A 150 -17.22 13.07 -8.70
CA ALA A 150 -16.11 13.81 -9.29
C ALA A 150 -14.85 13.75 -8.42
N VAL A 151 -15.00 13.82 -7.08
CA VAL A 151 -13.88 13.60 -6.14
C VAL A 151 -13.32 12.18 -6.28
N ALA A 152 -14.17 11.15 -6.38
CA ALA A 152 -13.71 9.78 -6.57
C ALA A 152 -12.97 9.57 -7.90
N VAL A 153 -13.44 10.17 -9.01
CA VAL A 153 -12.70 10.22 -10.29
C VAL A 153 -11.35 10.91 -10.11
N GLY A 154 -11.34 12.09 -9.49
CA GLY A 154 -10.12 12.84 -9.25
C GLY A 154 -9.10 12.07 -8.42
N TYR A 155 -9.56 11.39 -7.36
CA TYR A 155 -8.69 10.58 -6.52
C TYR A 155 -8.16 9.34 -7.26
N CYS A 156 -8.99 8.69 -8.08
CA CYS A 156 -8.56 7.59 -8.97
C CYS A 156 -7.43 8.01 -9.91
N LEU A 157 -7.58 9.16 -10.58
CA LEU A 157 -6.56 9.69 -11.50
C LEU A 157 -5.29 10.10 -10.76
N LEU A 158 -5.45 10.78 -9.62
CA LEU A 158 -4.35 11.23 -8.79
C LEU A 158 -3.50 10.06 -8.28
N SER A 159 -4.15 9.01 -7.75
CA SER A 159 -3.46 7.85 -7.18
C SER A 159 -2.74 7.05 -8.27
N SER A 160 -3.36 6.87 -9.44
CA SER A 160 -2.72 6.26 -10.62
C SER A 160 -1.51 7.06 -11.11
N GLY A 161 -1.64 8.38 -11.23
CA GLY A 161 -0.55 9.26 -11.62
C GLY A 161 0.60 9.27 -10.62
N GLN A 162 0.28 9.24 -9.31
CA GLN A 162 1.28 9.16 -8.25
C GLN A 162 2.03 7.83 -8.29
N PHE A 163 1.32 6.71 -8.49
CA PHE A 163 1.92 5.39 -8.64
C PHE A 163 2.89 5.36 -9.83
N MET A 164 2.44 5.76 -11.01
CA MET A 164 3.29 5.84 -12.21
C MET A 164 4.51 6.75 -12.00
N SER A 165 4.32 7.92 -11.37
CA SER A 165 5.41 8.83 -11.05
C SER A 165 6.45 8.21 -10.10
N GLN A 166 6.03 7.37 -9.16
CA GLN A 166 6.95 6.64 -8.28
C GLN A 166 7.77 5.63 -9.06
N ILE A 167 7.12 4.72 -9.78
CA ILE A 167 7.79 3.67 -10.55
C ILE A 167 8.76 4.29 -11.58
N LEU A 168 8.29 5.27 -12.36
CA LEU A 168 9.12 5.90 -13.37
C LEU A 168 10.31 6.64 -12.75
N SER A 169 10.12 7.30 -11.60
CA SER A 169 11.22 7.95 -10.89
C SER A 169 12.27 6.93 -10.43
N GLU A 170 11.88 5.75 -9.98
CA GLU A 170 12.80 4.69 -9.57
C GLU A 170 13.58 4.13 -10.77
N GLN A 171 12.87 3.82 -11.87
CA GLN A 171 13.49 3.31 -13.09
C GLN A 171 14.47 4.33 -13.72
N LEU A 172 14.08 5.60 -13.79
CA LEU A 172 14.91 6.65 -14.39
C LEU A 172 16.07 7.13 -13.50
N SER A 173 15.98 6.96 -12.17
CA SER A 173 17.06 7.35 -11.27
C SER A 173 18.22 6.34 -11.25
N GLY A 174 18.01 5.13 -11.79
CA GLY A 174 19.02 4.07 -11.82
C GLY A 174 19.60 3.77 -10.42
N ALA A 175 20.92 3.58 -10.34
CA ALA A 175 21.63 3.28 -9.09
C ALA A 175 21.77 4.47 -8.13
N ALA A 176 21.34 5.68 -8.52
CA ALA A 176 21.40 6.86 -7.67
C ALA A 176 20.38 6.72 -6.52
N LYS A 177 20.80 6.03 -5.45
CA LYS A 177 19.98 5.89 -4.26
C LYS A 177 19.61 7.27 -3.74
N PRO A 178 18.33 7.50 -3.38
CA PRO A 178 17.98 8.69 -2.62
C PRO A 178 18.89 8.76 -1.40
N VAL A 179 19.51 9.90 -1.15
CA VAL A 179 20.02 10.19 0.19
C VAL A 179 18.79 10.11 1.09
N SER A 180 18.74 9.10 1.95
CA SER A 180 17.69 9.00 2.96
C SER A 180 17.91 10.16 3.91
N GLU A 181 17.29 11.30 3.65
CA GLU A 181 17.15 12.33 4.67
C GLU A 181 16.54 11.66 5.90
N SER A 182 17.09 11.94 7.08
CA SER A 182 16.60 11.41 8.34
C SER A 182 15.18 11.92 8.56
N ALA A 183 14.19 11.15 8.14
CA ALA A 183 12.80 11.52 8.34
C ALA A 183 12.43 11.34 9.81
N GLY A 184 12.27 12.48 10.49
CA GLY A 184 11.84 12.54 11.88
C GLY A 184 10.39 12.09 12.07
N ILE A 185 9.99 11.92 13.33
CA ILE A 185 8.62 11.54 13.73
C ILE A 185 7.58 12.48 13.12
N ARG A 186 7.86 13.79 13.09
CA ARG A 186 6.98 14.80 12.50
C ARG A 186 6.63 14.50 11.04
N GLN A 187 7.59 14.08 10.23
CA GLN A 187 7.34 13.74 8.84
C GLN A 187 6.43 12.51 8.71
N SER A 188 6.61 11.48 9.54
CA SER A 188 5.72 10.32 9.58
C SER A 188 4.28 10.70 9.95
N LEU A 189 4.09 11.67 10.87
CA LEU A 189 2.77 12.17 11.26
C LEU A 189 2.10 12.98 10.13
N VAL A 190 2.86 13.88 9.48
CA VAL A 190 2.36 14.69 8.35
C VAL A 190 1.87 13.80 7.19
N LEU A 191 2.48 12.63 7.00
CA LEU A 191 2.14 11.72 5.93
C LEU A 191 0.92 10.82 6.24
N ILE A 192 0.34 10.85 7.44
CA ILE A 192 -0.83 10.03 7.81
C ILE A 192 -1.95 10.08 6.75
N PRO A 193 -2.36 11.24 6.22
CA PRO A 193 -3.42 11.30 5.22
C PRO A 193 -3.08 10.58 3.90
N THR A 194 -1.80 10.32 3.64
CA THR A 194 -1.30 9.64 2.44
C THR A 194 -1.10 8.14 2.65
N ASP A 195 -1.39 7.64 3.85
CA ASP A 195 -1.20 6.24 4.23
C ASP A 195 -2.37 5.37 3.72
N MET A 196 -2.04 4.25 3.07
CA MET A 196 -3.05 3.32 2.56
C MET A 196 -3.89 2.70 3.68
N GLY A 197 -3.29 2.43 4.85
CA GLY A 197 -4.02 1.96 6.01
C GLY A 197 -5.00 3.01 6.55
N THR A 198 -4.65 4.29 6.51
CA THR A 198 -5.59 5.36 6.83
C THR A 198 -6.78 5.35 5.87
N LEU A 199 -6.56 5.17 4.57
CA LEU A 199 -7.65 5.02 3.59
C LEU A 199 -8.52 3.79 3.89
N CYS A 200 -7.92 2.65 4.25
CA CYS A 200 -8.67 1.45 4.64
C CYS A 200 -9.65 1.74 5.79
N TRP A 201 -9.19 2.45 6.83
CA TRP A 201 -10.01 2.72 8.02
C TRP A 201 -11.09 3.78 7.79
N VAL A 202 -10.98 4.63 6.77
CA VAL A 202 -12.07 5.55 6.40
C VAL A 202 -13.34 4.82 5.96
N PHE A 203 -13.23 3.58 5.47
CA PHE A 203 -14.40 2.76 5.16
C PHE A 203 -15.25 2.36 6.38
N LEU A 204 -14.76 2.54 7.61
CA LEU A 204 -15.62 2.44 8.81
C LEU A 204 -16.79 3.44 8.77
N LEU A 205 -16.62 4.56 8.05
CA LEU A 205 -17.65 5.59 7.86
C LEU A 205 -18.60 5.26 6.71
N TRP A 206 -18.43 4.14 6.00
CA TRP A 206 -19.22 3.79 4.80
C TRP A 206 -20.73 3.73 5.07
N GLY A 207 -21.14 3.37 6.30
CA GLY A 207 -22.54 3.37 6.71
C GLY A 207 -23.17 4.77 6.89
N VAL A 208 -22.35 5.83 6.90
CA VAL A 208 -22.78 7.24 7.04
C VAL A 208 -22.17 8.04 5.88
N PRO A 209 -22.74 7.92 4.65
CA PRO A 209 -22.11 8.42 3.43
C PRO A 209 -21.78 9.92 3.46
N GLU A 210 -22.59 10.77 4.10
CA GLU A 210 -22.29 12.20 4.21
C GLU A 210 -20.96 12.47 4.92
N VAL A 211 -20.71 11.79 6.04
CA VAL A 211 -19.46 11.93 6.80
C VAL A 211 -18.29 11.31 6.04
N PHE A 212 -18.50 10.13 5.44
CA PHE A 212 -17.51 9.46 4.61
C PHE A 212 -17.00 10.38 3.50
N VAL A 213 -17.92 11.02 2.77
CA VAL A 213 -17.58 11.89 1.63
C VAL A 213 -16.70 13.07 2.05
N TRP A 214 -17.00 13.74 3.16
CA TRP A 214 -16.19 14.85 3.64
C TRP A 214 -14.78 14.42 4.05
N VAL A 215 -14.67 13.31 4.79
CA VAL A 215 -13.38 12.75 5.21
C VAL A 215 -12.56 12.31 3.98
N TYR A 216 -13.20 11.59 3.06
CA TYR A 216 -12.59 11.13 1.82
C TYR A 216 -12.14 12.28 0.91
N THR A 217 -12.93 13.36 0.83
CA THR A 217 -12.56 14.58 0.10
C THR A 217 -11.37 15.28 0.76
N GLY A 218 -11.35 15.39 2.09
CA GLY A 218 -10.19 15.90 2.83
C GLY A 218 -8.92 15.11 2.53
N MET A 219 -9.02 13.77 2.52
CA MET A 219 -7.90 12.90 2.12
C MET A 219 -7.46 13.16 0.68
N PHE A 220 -8.39 13.26 -0.27
CA PHE A 220 -8.08 13.57 -1.66
C PHE A 220 -7.28 14.87 -1.78
N LEU A 221 -7.73 15.96 -1.15
CA LEU A 221 -7.06 17.26 -1.21
C LEU A 221 -5.65 17.21 -0.60
N LEU A 222 -5.48 16.55 0.55
CA LEU A 222 -4.18 16.39 1.20
C LEU A 222 -3.22 15.55 0.34
N ASN A 223 -3.73 14.48 -0.28
CA ASN A 223 -2.96 13.67 -1.22
C ASN A 223 -2.62 14.44 -2.50
N ALA A 224 -3.49 15.32 -2.98
CA ALA A 224 -3.23 16.13 -4.16
C ALA A 224 -2.05 17.10 -3.92
N VAL A 225 -2.04 17.76 -2.76
CA VAL A 225 -0.93 18.62 -2.34
C VAL A 225 0.36 17.79 -2.20
N HIS A 226 0.30 16.65 -1.53
CA HIS A 226 1.46 15.76 -1.38
C HIS A 226 2.00 15.27 -2.73
N ALA A 227 1.13 14.83 -3.63
CA ALA A 227 1.48 14.36 -4.96
C ALA A 227 2.17 15.46 -5.76
N ALA A 228 1.63 16.68 -5.78
CA ALA A 228 2.23 17.81 -6.48
C ALA A 228 3.64 18.12 -5.96
N VAL A 229 3.82 18.19 -4.64
CA VAL A 229 5.14 18.40 -4.02
C VAL A 229 6.11 17.26 -4.35
N SER A 230 5.65 16.01 -4.22
CA SER A 230 6.45 14.81 -4.49
C SER A 230 6.89 14.71 -5.94
N MET A 231 5.97 14.91 -6.89
CA MET A 231 6.24 14.90 -8.34
C MET A 231 7.18 16.03 -8.73
N ARG A 232 6.96 17.26 -8.23
CA ARG A 232 7.87 18.39 -8.48
C ARG A 232 9.28 18.10 -7.99
N ARG A 233 9.43 17.53 -6.79
CA ARG A 233 10.73 17.14 -6.24
C ARG A 233 11.41 16.08 -7.10
N LYS A 234 10.69 15.02 -7.50
CA LYS A 234 11.22 13.95 -8.38
C LYS A 234 11.65 14.50 -9.73
N TYR A 235 10.82 15.33 -10.36
CA TYR A 235 11.12 15.93 -11.65
C TYR A 235 12.39 16.81 -11.60
N ARG A 236 12.50 17.68 -10.60
CA ARG A 236 13.73 18.49 -10.37
C ARG A 236 14.97 17.63 -10.18
N ARG A 237 14.85 16.53 -9.44
CA ARG A 237 15.97 15.59 -9.24
C ARG A 237 16.42 14.96 -10.55
N LEU A 238 15.47 14.52 -11.39
CA LEU A 238 15.77 13.94 -12.70
C LEU A 238 16.44 14.95 -13.63
N GLN A 239 16.11 16.25 -13.53
CA GLN A 239 16.82 17.31 -14.27
C GLN A 239 18.30 17.41 -13.88
N VAL A 240 18.63 17.25 -12.60
CA VAL A 240 20.03 17.29 -12.11
C VAL A 240 20.81 16.03 -12.50
N LEU A 241 20.13 14.90 -12.71
CA LEU A 241 20.75 13.64 -13.15
C LEU A 241 21.08 13.62 -14.65
N GLN A 242 20.59 14.58 -15.45
CA GLN A 242 21.04 14.71 -16.84
C GLN A 242 22.48 15.22 -16.86
N PRO A 243 23.44 14.49 -17.46
CA PRO A 243 24.80 15.00 -17.59
C PRO A 243 24.80 16.27 -18.44
N ALA A 244 25.59 17.26 -18.00
CA ALA A 244 25.97 18.39 -18.82
C ALA A 244 26.86 17.90 -19.99
N SER A 245 26.25 17.42 -21.08
CA SER A 245 26.71 17.58 -22.46
C SER A 245 25.94 16.66 -23.41
N LYS A 246 24.99 17.23 -24.16
CA LYS A 246 24.83 16.83 -25.56
C LYS A 246 25.83 17.67 -26.37
N HIS A 247 27.10 17.27 -26.40
CA HIS A 247 27.91 17.54 -27.59
C HIS A 247 27.63 16.40 -28.57
N ARG A 248 26.68 16.66 -29.47
CA ARG A 248 26.60 15.93 -30.73
C ARG A 248 27.86 16.31 -31.52
N LEU A 249 28.68 15.32 -31.85
CA LEU A 249 29.52 15.35 -33.03
C LEU A 249 28.62 15.20 -34.27
#